data_AF-A0A0N1LE58-F1
#
_entry.id   AF-A0A0N1LE58-F1
#
_cell.length_a   1.000
_cell.length_b   1.000
_cell.length_c   1.000
_cell.angle_alpha   90.00
_cell.angle_beta   90.00
_cell.angle_gamma   90.00
#
_symmetry.space_group_name_H-M   'P 1'
#
loop_
_entity.id
_entity.type
_entity.pdbx_description
1 polymer ?
#
loop_
_entity_poly.entity_id
_entity_poly.type
_entity_poly.pdbx_seq_one_letter_code
_entity_poly.pdbx_strand_id
1 'polypeptide(L)'
;MHLVSLGDGTASLEFEPEEVVEVRRRLVNCYGDYTREAIIDGARLRVAGQELLYLDEWDAPCLIASTAAGVEMLAAIAGATATIAGAVPTKVAAAIR
;
A
#
# COMPACT_ATOMS: atom_id res chain seq x y z
N MET A 1 12.54 1.99 -1.12
CA MET A 1 11.17 1.44 -1.08
C MET A 1 10.77 0.87 -2.44
N HIS A 2 10.25 -0.36 -2.47
CA HIS A 2 9.85 -1.09 -3.68
C HIS A 2 8.54 -1.87 -3.48
N LEU A 3 7.72 -1.92 -4.52
CA LEU A 3 6.43 -2.62 -4.50
C LEU A 3 6.58 -4.02 -5.12
N VAL A 4 6.21 -5.05 -4.38
CA VAL A 4 6.24 -6.46 -4.80
C VAL A 4 4.81 -6.99 -4.83
N SER A 5 4.39 -7.59 -5.95
CA SER A 5 3.12 -8.31 -6.00
C SER A 5 3.29 -9.70 -5.39
N LEU A 6 2.40 -10.09 -4.48
CA LEU A 6 2.43 -11.38 -3.80
C LEU A 6 1.47 -12.41 -4.43
N GLY A 7 0.74 -12.04 -5.48
CA GLY A 7 -0.36 -12.84 -6.06
C GLY A 7 -1.73 -12.50 -5.45
N ASP A 8 -2.80 -12.99 -6.07
CA ASP A 8 -4.19 -12.87 -5.60
C ASP A 8 -4.65 -11.47 -5.17
N GLY A 9 -4.16 -10.42 -5.84
CA GLY A 9 -4.51 -9.04 -5.53
C GLY A 9 -3.87 -8.51 -4.24
N THR A 10 -2.83 -9.17 -3.74
CA THR A 10 -2.03 -8.77 -2.59
C THR A 10 -0.71 -8.14 -3.03
N ALA A 11 -0.23 -7.13 -2.30
CA ALA A 11 1.09 -6.52 -2.53
C ALA A 11 1.81 -6.22 -1.21
N SER A 12 3.14 -6.25 -1.28
CA SER A 12 4.07 -5.84 -0.23
C SER A 12 4.81 -4.59 -0.69
N LEU A 13 4.80 -3.54 0.13
CA LEU A 13 5.71 -2.41 0.01
C LEU A 13 6.86 -2.64 0.98
N GLU A 14 8.01 -3.01 0.46
CA GLU A 14 9.24 -3.24 1.22
C GLU A 14 10.09 -1.97 1.19
N PHE A 15 10.74 -1.65 2.30
CA PHE A 15 11.52 -0.42 2.44
C PHE A 15 12.63 -0.57 3.47
N GLU A 16 13.65 0.26 3.35
CA GLU A 16 14.77 0.26 4.30
C GLU A 16 14.33 0.83 5.66
N PRO A 17 14.95 0.42 6.79
CA PRO A 17 14.63 0.96 8.11
C PRO A 17 14.68 2.50 8.19
N GLU A 18 15.59 3.14 7.45
CA GLU A 18 15.70 4.61 7.41
C GLU A 18 14.52 5.27 6.69
N GLU A 19 13.80 4.53 5.84
CA GLU A 19 12.64 5.01 5.09
C GLU A 19 11.33 4.97 5.90
N VAL A 20 11.31 4.35 7.10
CA VAL A 20 10.10 4.23 7.94
C VAL A 20 9.43 5.60 8.17
N VAL A 21 10.22 6.64 8.45
CA VAL A 21 9.70 8.00 8.68
C VAL A 21 9.07 8.55 7.41
N GLU A 22 9.68 8.31 6.26
CA GLU A 22 9.18 8.74 4.96
C GLU A 22 7.88 8.00 4.57
N VAL A 23 7.81 6.69 4.80
CA VAL A 23 6.60 5.88 4.58
C VAL A 23 5.44 6.39 5.43
N ARG A 24 5.67 6.63 6.72
CA ARG A 24 4.65 7.21 7.62
C ARG A 24 4.21 8.59 7.17
N ARG A 25 5.16 9.45 6.78
CA ARG A 25 4.88 10.79 6.25
C ARG A 25 4.00 10.72 5.01
N ARG A 26 4.30 9.82 4.06
CA ARG A 26 3.51 9.61 2.84
C ARG A 26 2.12 9.04 3.15
N LEU A 27 2.01 8.07 4.06
CA LEU A 27 0.72 7.56 4.54
C LEU A 27 -0.18 8.68 5.06
N VAL A 28 0.34 9.50 5.98
CA VAL A 28 -0.43 10.60 6.58
C VAL A 28 -0.76 11.69 5.55
N ASN A 29 0.18 12.06 4.69
CA ASN A 29 -0.05 13.09 3.68
C ASN A 29 -1.08 12.67 2.62
N CYS A 30 -1.10 11.40 2.24
CA CYS A 30 -1.99 10.91 1.19
C CYS A 30 -3.37 10.48 1.73
N TYR A 31 -3.44 9.96 2.97
CA TYR A 31 -4.63 9.27 3.47
C TYR A 31 -5.08 9.72 4.87
N GLY A 32 -4.34 10.62 5.52
CA GLY A 32 -4.63 11.10 6.87
C GLY A 32 -4.13 10.17 7.97
N ASP A 33 -4.58 10.44 9.19
CA ASP A 33 -4.21 9.66 10.37
C ASP A 33 -4.67 8.20 10.27
N TYR A 34 -3.94 7.33 10.95
CA TYR A 34 -4.22 5.90 11.00
C TYR A 34 -4.11 5.36 12.42
N THR A 35 -4.81 4.26 12.70
CA THR A 35 -4.64 3.55 13.98
C THR A 35 -3.61 2.44 13.83
N ARG A 36 -2.92 2.13 14.92
CA ARG A 36 -1.93 1.06 15.00
C ARG A 36 -2.27 0.12 16.14
N GLU A 37 -2.45 -1.15 15.83
CA GLU A 37 -2.66 -2.25 16.78
C GLU A 37 -1.45 -3.18 16.72
N ALA A 38 -0.80 -3.46 17.85
CA ALA A 38 0.31 -4.41 17.89
C ALA A 38 -0.22 -5.85 17.74
N ILE A 39 0.48 -6.66 16.96
CA ILE A 39 0.25 -8.10 16.80
C ILE A 39 1.56 -8.86 17.06
N ILE A 40 1.55 -10.19 17.09
CA ILE A 40 2.70 -11.01 17.49
C ILE A 40 3.95 -10.68 16.65
N ASP A 41 3.79 -10.59 15.33
CA ASP A 41 4.92 -10.43 14.39
C ASP A 41 4.98 -9.01 13.78
N GLY A 42 4.33 -8.02 14.40
CA GLY A 42 4.32 -6.65 13.87
C GLY A 42 3.14 -5.79 14.33
N ALA A 43 2.48 -5.10 13.39
CA ALA A 43 1.33 -4.26 13.67
C ALA A 43 0.29 -4.28 12.55
N ARG A 44 -0.98 -4.20 12.92
CA ARG A 44 -2.07 -3.90 12.01
C ARG A 44 -2.30 -2.38 11.98
N LEU A 45 -2.32 -1.81 10.79
CA LEU A 45 -2.63 -0.41 10.55
C LEU A 45 -4.01 -0.28 9.93
N ARG A 46 -4.84 0.64 10.43
CA ARG A 46 -6.10 1.01 9.75
C ARG A 46 -6.00 2.44 9.21
N VAL A 47 -6.01 2.57 7.89
CA VAL A 47 -5.77 3.81 7.14
C VAL A 47 -6.92 3.99 6.16
N ALA A 48 -7.68 5.10 6.23
CA ALA A 48 -8.80 5.38 5.31
C ALA A 48 -9.78 4.19 5.11
N GLY A 49 -10.04 3.41 6.17
CA GLY A 49 -10.90 2.22 6.14
C GLY A 49 -10.27 0.96 5.55
N GLN A 50 -9.01 1.02 5.13
CA GLN A 50 -8.22 -0.14 4.70
C GLN A 50 -7.35 -0.68 5.83
N GLU A 51 -7.10 -1.98 5.80
CA GLU A 51 -6.18 -2.65 6.71
C GLU A 51 -4.86 -2.94 5.99
N LEU A 52 -3.75 -2.53 6.61
CA LEU A 52 -2.40 -2.89 6.19
C LEU A 52 -1.71 -3.65 7.32
N LEU A 53 -0.88 -4.64 6.99
CA LEU A 53 0.01 -5.28 7.95
C LEU A 53 1.40 -4.67 7.84
N TYR A 54 1.89 -4.09 8.92
CA TYR A 54 3.28 -3.70 9.08
C TYR A 54 4.04 -4.84 9.73
N LEU A 55 5.04 -5.38 9.03
CA LEU A 55 5.97 -6.38 9.57
C LEU A 55 7.37 -5.77 9.61
N ASP A 56 8.13 -6.13 10.63
CA ASP A 56 9.48 -5.61 10.89
C ASP A 56 10.36 -6.74 11.38
N GLU A 57 10.35 -7.84 10.61
CA GLU A 57 11.17 -8.99 10.86
C GLU A 57 11.98 -9.29 9.59
N TRP A 58 13.25 -9.67 9.75
CA TRP A 58 14.12 -10.19 8.69
C TRP A 58 14.81 -9.14 7.77
N ASP A 59 15.31 -8.05 8.36
CA ASP A 59 16.22 -7.04 7.77
C ASP A 59 15.59 -5.83 7.07
N ALA A 60 14.35 -5.94 6.57
CA ALA A 60 13.65 -4.81 5.95
C ALA A 60 12.17 -4.76 6.36
N PRO A 61 11.67 -3.64 6.91
CA PRO A 61 10.25 -3.48 7.20
C PRO A 61 9.40 -3.49 5.92
N CYS A 62 8.16 -3.96 6.05
CA CYS A 62 7.21 -3.99 4.94
C CYS A 62 5.78 -3.65 5.36
N LEU A 63 5.00 -3.17 4.39
CA LEU A 63 3.55 -3.01 4.49
C LEU A 63 2.87 -3.95 3.50
N ILE A 64 1.96 -4.79 3.99
CA ILE A 64 1.21 -5.74 3.17
C ILE A 64 -0.24 -5.29 3.08
N ALA A 65 -0.78 -5.28 1.86
CA ALA A 65 -2.19 -5.03 1.56
C ALA A 65 -2.79 -6.25 0.86
N SER A 66 -3.97 -6.69 1.32
CA SER A 66 -4.73 -7.81 0.74
C SER A 66 -6.00 -7.40 0.01
N THR A 67 -6.24 -6.09 -0.15
CA THR A 67 -7.35 -5.52 -0.90
C THR A 67 -6.83 -4.67 -2.05
N ALA A 68 -7.60 -4.58 -3.15
CA ALA A 68 -7.23 -3.74 -4.29
C ALA A 68 -6.99 -2.27 -3.89
N ALA A 69 -7.84 -1.70 -3.03
CA ALA A 69 -7.68 -0.34 -2.52
C ALA A 69 -6.42 -0.18 -1.65
N GLY A 70 -6.06 -1.20 -0.87
CA GLY A 70 -4.80 -1.23 -0.12
C GLY A 70 -3.59 -1.32 -1.06
N VAL A 71 -3.66 -2.11 -2.14
CA VAL A 71 -2.58 -2.19 -3.14
C VAL A 71 -2.36 -0.86 -3.85
N GLU A 72 -3.45 -0.18 -4.24
CA GLU A 72 -3.37 1.18 -4.80
C GLU A 72 -2.75 2.17 -3.80
N MET A 73 -3.09 2.04 -2.52
CA MET A 73 -2.49 2.81 -1.44
C MET A 73 -0.97 2.59 -1.35
N LEU A 74 -0.51 1.34 -1.37
CA LEU A 74 0.92 1.01 -1.35
C LEU A 74 1.65 1.56 -2.57
N ALA A 75 1.05 1.48 -3.77
CA ALA A 75 1.65 2.02 -4.98
C ALA A 75 1.80 3.55 -4.94
N ALA A 76 0.79 4.26 -4.44
CA ALA A 76 0.86 5.71 -4.25
C ALA A 76 1.97 6.12 -3.27
N ILE A 77 2.11 5.38 -2.16
CA ILE A 77 3.18 5.61 -1.18
C ILE A 77 4.56 5.34 -1.80
N ALA A 78 4.70 4.30 -2.61
CA ALA A 78 5.94 4.01 -3.32
C ALA A 78 6.33 5.10 -4.33
N GLY A 79 5.39 6.00 -4.70
CA GLY A 79 5.57 6.94 -5.81
C GLY A 79 5.49 6.27 -7.18
N ALA A 80 5.03 5.01 -7.24
CA ALA A 80 4.77 4.31 -8.48
C ALA A 80 3.38 4.70 -8.98
N THR A 81 3.28 5.11 -10.25
CA THR A 81 1.97 5.14 -10.92
C THR A 81 1.51 3.69 -11.00
N ALA A 82 0.49 3.32 -10.21
CA ALA A 82 -0.04 1.96 -10.17
C ALA A 82 -0.59 1.57 -11.56
N THR A 83 0.27 1.08 -12.44
CA THR A 83 -0.17 0.29 -13.59
C THR A 83 -0.23 -1.14 -13.07
N ILE A 84 -1.32 -1.47 -12.37
CA ILE A 84 -1.67 -2.86 -12.07
C ILE A 84 -1.79 -3.56 -13.43
N ALA A 85 -0.74 -4.31 -13.79
CA ALA A 85 -0.69 -5.12 -15.00
C ALA A 85 -1.82 -6.14 -14.93
N GLY A 86 -2.98 -5.80 -15.50
CA GLY A 86 -4.17 -6.63 -15.48
C GLY A 86 -5.50 -5.89 -15.69
N ALA A 87 -5.58 -4.60 -15.41
CA ALA A 87 -6.80 -3.81 -15.67
C ALA A 87 -6.62 -2.95 -16.93
N VAL A 88 -7.15 -3.43 -18.06
CA VAL A 88 -7.33 -2.59 -19.24
C VAL A 88 -8.26 -1.44 -18.86
N PRO A 89 -7.87 -0.16 -19.01
CA PRO A 89 -8.81 0.93 -18.87
C PRO A 89 -9.74 0.89 -20.07
N THR A 90 -10.92 0.29 -19.88
CA THR A 90 -12.02 0.41 -20.84
C THR A 90 -12.45 1.87 -20.84
N LYS A 91 -11.97 2.60 -21.84
CA LYS A 91 -12.41 3.95 -22.15
C LYS A 91 -13.90 3.89 -22.52
N VAL A 92 -14.79 4.05 -21.54
CA VAL A 92 -16.20 4.32 -21.80
C VAL A 92 -16.29 5.76 -22.29
N ALA A 93 -16.14 5.96 -23.59
CA ALA A 93 -16.64 7.16 -24.25
C ALA A 93 -18.12 6.92 -24.56
N ALA A 94 -18.98 7.32 -23.62
CA ALA A 94 -20.40 7.50 -23.87
C ALA A 94 -20.59 8.68 -24.84
N ALA A 95 -21.49 8.48 -25.80
CA ALA A 95 -21.88 9.45 -26.81
C ALA A 95 -22.41 10.75 -26.22
N ILE A 96 -22.05 11.88 -26.83
CA ILE A 96 -22.85 13.12 -26.78
C ILE A 96 -22.89 13.73 -28.18
N ARG A 97 -24.07 13.57 -28.81
CA ARG A 97 -24.72 14.30 -29.91
C ARG A 97 -24.07 14.35 -31.29
#